data_AF-A0AAV4J5W5-F1
#
_entry.id   AF-A0AAV4J5W5-F1
#
_cell.length_a   1.000
_cell.length_b   1.000
_cell.length_c   1.000
_cell.angle_alpha   90.00
_cell.angle_beta   90.00
_cell.angle_gamma   90.00
#
_symmetry.space_group_name_H-M   'P 1'
#
loop_
_entity.id
_entity.type
_entity.pdbx_description
1 polymer ?
#
loop_
_entity_poly.entity_id
_entity_poly.type
_entity_poly.pdbx_seq_one_letter_code
_entity_poly.pdbx_strand_id
1 'polypeptide(L)'
;MGKTKTSKAGKDSYKSFLGNKKEGQGFADKRKKKAAYDYLKLLKKEKNSAAHSGDTDAPKHRPLDFLRSQIKSPHQGKKKHAFSVAEKIAKKKQEEKQGKKRKALQVKRDREAALKDYKDKKQKQHLKLCKRTSRGQPVMRHQMELLLDKIHRQKGGGSSSS
;
A
#
# COMPACT_ATOMS: atom_id res chain seq x y z
N MET A 1 -29.81 44.38 11.75
CA MET A 1 -28.85 43.56 12.54
C MET A 1 -28.11 42.61 11.61
N GLY A 2 -26.78 42.56 11.74
CA GLY A 2 -25.87 42.24 10.65
C GLY A 2 -25.65 40.75 10.37
N LYS A 3 -25.50 40.43 9.08
CA LYS A 3 -25.02 39.14 8.58
C LYS A 3 -23.50 39.08 8.77
N THR A 4 -23.00 38.11 9.53
CA THR A 4 -21.57 37.88 9.73
C THR A 4 -20.94 37.29 8.46
N LYS A 5 -20.01 38.04 7.86
CA LYS A 5 -19.16 37.57 6.76
C LYS A 5 -18.12 36.61 7.34
N THR A 6 -18.12 35.34 6.94
CA THR A 6 -17.01 34.43 7.24
C THR A 6 -15.87 34.69 6.26
N SER A 7 -14.85 35.42 6.71
CA SER A 7 -13.60 35.60 5.97
C SER A 7 -12.80 34.29 6.00
N LYS A 8 -12.77 33.57 4.87
CA LYS A 8 -11.78 32.51 4.66
C LYS A 8 -10.45 33.18 4.30
N ALA A 9 -9.75 33.65 5.33
CA ALA A 9 -8.36 34.07 5.24
C ALA A 9 -7.47 32.90 4.74
N GLY A 10 -6.45 33.25 3.97
CA GLY A 10 -5.66 32.37 3.10
C GLY A 10 -5.15 31.10 3.74
N LYS A 11 -5.30 29.98 3.01
CA LYS A 11 -4.63 28.73 3.34
C LYS A 11 -3.25 28.73 2.70
N ASP A 12 -2.25 29.02 3.52
CA ASP A 12 -0.83 28.63 3.42
C ASP A 12 -0.45 27.79 2.19
N SER A 13 -0.13 28.46 1.08
CA SER A 13 0.37 27.82 -0.15
C SER A 13 1.86 27.46 -0.10
N TYR A 14 2.53 27.66 1.05
CA TYR A 14 3.96 27.38 1.22
C TYR A 14 4.30 26.10 2.00
N LYS A 15 3.32 25.34 2.49
CA LYS A 15 3.58 24.00 3.05
C LYS A 15 3.56 22.96 1.94
N SER A 16 4.56 23.02 1.05
CA SER A 16 4.94 21.90 0.19
C SER A 16 5.55 20.80 1.06
N PHE A 17 4.67 19.99 1.65
CA PHE A 17 5.03 18.81 2.41
C PHE A 17 5.70 17.77 1.50
N LEU A 18 7.03 17.77 1.49
CA LEU A 18 7.87 16.79 0.83
C LEU A 18 8.16 15.63 1.80
N GLY A 19 7.16 14.76 2.02
CA GLY A 19 7.42 13.43 2.60
C GLY A 19 6.28 12.77 3.36
N ASN A 20 5.39 12.07 2.65
CA ASN A 20 4.35 11.22 3.26
C ASN A 20 4.88 9.81 3.57
N LYS A 21 5.88 9.71 4.44
CA LYS A 21 6.51 8.45 4.82
C LYS A 21 6.92 8.54 6.30
N LYS A 22 6.62 7.48 7.06
CA LYS A 22 6.86 7.33 8.51
C LYS A 22 8.19 7.99 8.91
N GLU A 23 8.18 8.70 10.03
CA GLU A 23 9.30 9.50 10.58
C GLU A 23 10.65 8.78 10.37
N GLY A 24 11.60 9.44 9.70
CA GLY A 24 12.95 8.89 9.42
C GLY A 24 13.28 8.59 7.95
N GLN A 25 12.29 8.48 7.05
CA GLN A 25 12.57 8.18 5.62
C GLN A 25 13.03 9.40 4.79
N GLY A 26 12.59 10.62 5.11
CA GLY A 26 12.96 11.82 4.36
C GLY A 26 14.45 12.16 4.40
N PHE A 27 15.10 11.99 5.56
CA PHE A 27 16.54 12.20 5.72
C PHE A 27 17.38 11.08 5.08
N ALA A 28 16.88 9.85 5.06
CA ALA A 28 17.54 8.74 4.39
C ALA A 28 17.58 8.96 2.87
N ASP A 29 16.47 9.40 2.27
CA ASP A 29 16.41 9.69 0.84
C ASP A 29 17.27 10.91 0.46
N LYS A 30 17.32 11.95 1.30
CA LYS A 30 18.23 13.10 1.10
C LYS A 30 19.71 12.69 1.18
N ARG A 31 20.09 11.87 2.16
CA ARG A 31 21.46 11.34 2.29
C ARG A 31 21.85 10.46 1.10
N LYS A 32 20.96 9.55 0.67
CA LYS A 32 21.18 8.73 -0.54
C LYS A 32 21.37 9.57 -1.78
N LYS A 33 20.55 10.61 -1.99
CA LYS A 33 20.70 11.55 -3.12
C LYS A 33 22.00 12.33 -3.05
N LYS A 34 22.40 12.78 -1.86
CA LYS A 34 23.68 13.49 -1.64
C LYS A 34 24.87 12.59 -1.98
N ALA A 35 24.92 11.37 -1.44
CA ALA A 35 25.98 10.41 -1.72
C ALA A 35 26.09 10.07 -3.21
N ALA A 36 24.96 9.89 -3.91
CA ALA A 36 24.95 9.66 -5.35
C ALA A 36 25.48 10.87 -6.15
N TYR A 37 25.11 12.09 -5.73
CA TYR A 37 25.59 13.32 -6.36
C TYR A 37 27.10 13.51 -6.15
N ASP A 38 27.59 13.28 -4.94
CA ASP A 38 29.01 13.40 -4.61
C ASP A 38 29.85 12.38 -5.40
N TYR A 39 29.36 11.15 -5.57
CA TYR A 39 29.98 10.14 -6.44
C TYR A 39 30.02 10.56 -7.92
N LEU A 40 28.89 11.02 -8.48
CA LEU A 40 28.83 11.53 -9.85
C LEU A 40 29.76 12.73 -10.07
N LYS A 41 29.91 13.58 -9.05
CA LYS A 41 30.80 14.73 -9.06
C LYS A 41 32.27 14.30 -9.09
N LEU A 42 32.67 13.28 -8.32
CA LEU A 42 34.01 12.71 -8.35
C LEU A 42 34.33 12.09 -9.72
N LEU A 43 33.42 11.27 -10.26
CA LEU A 43 33.58 10.68 -11.60
C LEU A 43 33.72 11.75 -12.70
N LYS A 44 32.98 12.86 -12.58
CA LYS A 44 33.11 13.99 -13.51
C LYS A 44 34.47 14.68 -13.37
N LYS A 45 34.97 14.82 -12.14
CA LYS A 45 36.29 15.41 -11.87
C LYS A 45 37.41 14.53 -12.43
N GLU A 46 37.36 13.21 -12.23
CA GLU A 46 38.32 12.24 -12.77
C GLU A 46 38.37 12.27 -14.30
N LYS A 47 37.20 12.33 -14.95
CA LYS A 47 37.12 12.46 -16.42
C LYS A 47 37.72 13.77 -16.93
N ASN A 48 37.48 14.87 -16.23
CA ASN A 48 37.99 16.17 -16.60
C ASN A 48 39.50 16.31 -16.31
N SER A 49 40.00 15.72 -15.22
CA SER A 49 41.44 15.69 -14.92
C SER A 49 42.20 14.81 -15.90
N ALA A 50 41.65 13.65 -16.28
CA ALA A 50 42.21 12.79 -17.32
C ALA A 50 42.24 13.47 -18.70
N ALA A 51 41.27 14.33 -19.00
CA ALA A 51 41.28 15.14 -20.22
C ALA A 51 42.32 16.27 -20.19
N HIS A 52 42.69 16.77 -19.01
CA HIS A 52 43.67 17.86 -18.83
C HIS A 52 45.11 17.37 -18.66
N SER A 53 45.35 16.17 -18.15
CA SER A 53 46.70 15.64 -17.91
C SER A 53 47.41 15.12 -19.16
N GLY A 54 46.76 15.11 -20.33
CA GLY A 54 47.39 14.77 -21.62
C GLY A 54 47.99 13.37 -21.70
N ASP A 55 47.75 12.52 -20.71
CA ASP A 55 48.33 11.18 -20.59
C ASP A 55 47.48 10.21 -21.41
N THR A 56 47.97 9.86 -22.60
CA THR A 56 47.27 9.03 -23.58
C THR A 56 47.39 7.52 -23.33
N ASP A 57 47.76 7.09 -22.12
CA ASP A 57 47.91 5.67 -21.76
C ASP A 57 46.85 5.17 -20.76
N ALA A 58 45.66 5.79 -20.76
CA ALA A 58 44.49 5.13 -20.18
C ALA A 58 44.06 3.97 -21.10
N PRO A 59 44.02 2.71 -20.63
CA PRO A 59 43.56 1.60 -21.46
C PRO A 59 42.15 1.93 -21.92
N LYS A 60 41.95 1.95 -23.24
CA LYS A 60 40.64 2.06 -23.89
C LYS A 60 39.80 0.80 -23.63
N HIS A 61 39.80 0.26 -22.42
CA HIS A 61 38.71 -0.58 -21.97
C HIS A 61 37.50 0.34 -21.77
N ARG A 62 36.81 0.64 -22.87
CA ARG A 62 35.38 1.00 -22.83
C ARG A 62 34.68 -0.25 -22.29
N PRO A 63 34.27 -0.29 -21.01
CA PRO A 63 33.57 -1.47 -20.48
C PRO A 63 32.18 -1.61 -21.13
N LEU A 64 31.77 -0.62 -21.92
CA LEU A 64 30.47 -0.51 -22.57
C LEU A 64 30.43 -1.08 -23.98
N ASP A 65 31.55 -1.38 -24.64
CA ASP A 65 31.51 -1.89 -26.02
C ASP A 65 31.10 -3.37 -26.08
N PHE A 66 31.44 -4.15 -25.06
CA PHE A 66 30.94 -5.53 -24.88
C PHE A 66 29.43 -5.56 -24.59
N LEU A 67 28.93 -4.62 -23.78
CA LEU A 67 27.49 -4.43 -23.59
C LEU A 67 26.81 -3.95 -24.88
N ARG A 68 27.48 -3.13 -25.69
CA ARG A 68 26.97 -2.61 -26.96
C ARG A 68 26.91 -3.67 -28.07
N SER A 69 27.84 -4.62 -28.09
CA SER A 69 27.88 -5.70 -29.09
C SER A 69 26.89 -6.83 -28.81
N GLN A 70 26.54 -7.07 -27.53
CA GLN A 70 25.44 -7.96 -27.17
C GLN A 70 24.05 -7.33 -27.43
N ILE A 71 23.96 -6.00 -27.47
CA ILE A 71 22.76 -5.28 -27.91
C ILE A 71 22.85 -5.06 -29.43
N LYS A 72 22.86 -6.15 -30.21
CA LYS A 72 22.41 -6.08 -31.61
C LYS A 72 20.93 -5.74 -31.54
N SER A 73 20.57 -4.46 -31.64
CA SER A 73 19.17 -4.04 -31.70
C SER A 73 18.53 -4.73 -32.91
N PRO A 74 17.54 -5.62 -32.72
CA PRO A 74 16.81 -6.19 -33.85
C PRO A 74 16.22 -5.00 -34.60
N HIS A 75 16.51 -4.95 -35.90
CA HIS A 75 15.85 -4.18 -36.97
C HIS A 75 15.14 -2.90 -36.52
N GLN A 76 15.50 -1.73 -37.08
CA GLN A 76 14.77 -0.47 -36.86
C GLN A 76 13.27 -0.59 -37.21
N GLY A 77 12.49 -1.18 -36.31
CA GLY A 77 11.06 -1.29 -36.38
C GLY A 77 10.52 0.11 -36.11
N LYS A 78 9.65 0.58 -37.00
CA LYS A 78 9.01 1.89 -36.90
C LYS A 78 8.55 2.13 -35.46
N LYS A 79 9.12 3.14 -34.81
CA LYS A 79 8.79 3.50 -33.43
C LYS A 79 7.28 3.73 -33.36
N LYS A 80 6.58 3.01 -32.47
CA LYS A 80 5.14 3.21 -32.27
C LYS A 80 4.91 4.68 -31.91
N HIS A 81 3.89 5.29 -32.52
CA HIS A 81 3.56 6.69 -32.29
C HIS A 81 3.32 6.94 -30.79
N ALA A 82 3.87 8.02 -30.23
CA ALA A 82 3.82 8.32 -28.80
C ALA A 82 2.39 8.30 -28.23
N PHE A 83 1.42 8.77 -29.02
CA PHE A 83 0.00 8.74 -28.68
C PHE A 83 -0.54 7.30 -28.46
N SER A 84 -0.13 6.34 -29.30
CA SER A 84 -0.57 4.93 -29.16
C SER A 84 -0.02 4.28 -27.89
N VAL A 85 1.20 4.66 -27.50
CA VAL A 85 1.79 4.20 -26.23
C VAL A 85 1.05 4.82 -25.05
N ALA A 86 0.76 6.11 -25.10
CA ALA A 86 0.02 6.83 -24.07
C ALA A 86 -1.39 6.27 -23.86
N GLU A 87 -2.11 5.98 -24.94
CA GLU A 87 -3.46 5.39 -24.91
C GLU A 87 -3.46 4.02 -24.21
N LYS A 88 -2.49 3.16 -24.52
CA LYS A 88 -2.35 1.84 -23.87
C LYS A 88 -2.08 1.97 -22.38
N ILE A 89 -1.24 2.91 -21.98
CA ILE A 89 -0.95 3.17 -20.55
C ILE A 89 -2.22 3.69 -19.84
N ALA A 90 -2.96 4.60 -20.48
CA ALA A 90 -4.20 5.13 -19.93
C ALA A 90 -5.26 4.03 -19.73
N LYS A 91 -5.45 3.16 -20.73
CA LYS A 91 -6.35 2.00 -20.65
C LYS A 91 -5.98 1.06 -19.50
N LYS A 92 -4.71 0.65 -19.40
CA LYS A 92 -4.20 -0.16 -18.27
C LYS A 92 -4.47 0.51 -16.91
N LYS A 93 -4.22 1.81 -16.80
CA LYS A 93 -4.47 2.57 -15.56
C LYS A 93 -5.96 2.65 -15.20
N GLN A 94 -6.85 2.70 -16.19
CA GLN A 94 -8.29 2.66 -15.97
C GLN A 94 -8.73 1.27 -15.49
N GLU A 95 -8.26 0.21 -16.14
CA GLU A 95 -8.54 -1.19 -15.76
C GLU A 95 -8.07 -1.49 -14.34
N GLU A 96 -6.84 -1.08 -13.98
CA GLU A 96 -6.33 -1.25 -12.61
C GLU A 96 -7.20 -0.51 -11.58
N LYS A 97 -7.64 0.71 -11.88
CA LYS A 97 -8.54 1.47 -11.02
C LYS A 97 -9.88 0.77 -10.87
N GLN A 98 -10.44 0.26 -11.96
CA GLN A 98 -11.70 -0.50 -11.93
C GLN A 98 -11.54 -1.80 -11.13
N GLY A 99 -10.44 -2.53 -11.33
CA GLY A 99 -10.10 -3.73 -10.56
C GLY A 99 -10.00 -3.45 -9.06
N LYS A 100 -9.32 -2.36 -8.67
CA LYS A 100 -9.24 -1.91 -7.27
C LYS A 100 -10.61 -1.57 -6.69
N LYS A 101 -11.46 -0.85 -7.45
CA LYS A 101 -12.84 -0.52 -7.03
C LYS A 101 -13.68 -1.78 -6.84
N ARG A 102 -13.62 -2.74 -7.78
CA ARG A 102 -14.35 -4.02 -7.69
C ARG A 102 -13.93 -4.82 -6.46
N LYS A 103 -12.62 -4.94 -6.22
CA LYS A 103 -12.08 -5.62 -5.03
C LYS A 103 -12.50 -4.93 -3.74
N ALA A 104 -12.43 -3.60 -3.66
CA ALA A 104 -12.87 -2.86 -2.49
C ALA A 104 -14.37 -3.03 -2.22
N LEU A 105 -15.19 -3.05 -3.27
CA LEU A 105 -16.63 -3.32 -3.16
C LEU A 105 -16.90 -4.75 -2.67
N GLN A 106 -16.14 -5.74 -3.15
CA GLN A 106 -16.24 -7.12 -2.68
C GLN A 106 -15.92 -7.21 -1.18
N VAL A 107 -14.77 -6.70 -0.75
CA VAL A 107 -14.38 -6.68 0.67
C VAL A 107 -15.42 -5.97 1.54
N LYS A 108 -16.01 -4.88 1.03
CA LYS A 108 -17.10 -4.18 1.74
C LYS A 108 -18.33 -5.07 1.90
N ARG A 109 -18.76 -5.75 0.83
CA ARG A 109 -19.90 -6.69 0.88
C ARG A 109 -19.63 -7.85 1.85
N ASP A 110 -18.46 -8.44 1.78
CA ASP A 110 -18.08 -9.56 2.65
C ASP A 110 -18.08 -9.12 4.13
N ARG A 111 -17.57 -7.91 4.42
CA ARG A 111 -17.62 -7.31 5.76
C ARG A 111 -19.04 -7.05 6.23
N GLU A 112 -19.89 -6.49 5.37
CA GLU A 112 -21.30 -6.22 5.69
C GLU A 112 -22.07 -7.51 5.95
N ALA A 113 -21.86 -8.54 5.14
CA ALA A 113 -22.43 -9.87 5.34
C ALA A 113 -21.99 -10.49 6.67
N ALA A 114 -20.69 -10.47 6.97
CA ALA A 114 -20.16 -10.99 8.24
C ALA A 114 -20.72 -10.23 9.47
N LEU A 115 -20.87 -8.91 9.37
CA LEU A 115 -21.47 -8.10 10.44
C LEU A 115 -22.96 -8.41 10.62
N LYS A 116 -23.70 -8.61 9.52
CA LYS A 116 -25.11 -9.00 9.56
C LYS A 116 -25.27 -10.36 10.26
N ASP A 117 -24.50 -11.36 9.82
CA ASP A 117 -24.55 -12.70 10.41
C ASP A 117 -24.21 -12.68 11.91
N TYR A 118 -23.22 -11.88 12.32
CA TYR A 118 -22.89 -11.70 13.74
C TYR A 118 -24.05 -11.09 14.53
N LYS A 119 -24.68 -10.03 14.02
CA LYS A 119 -25.82 -9.38 14.66
C LYS A 119 -27.01 -10.34 14.78
N ASP A 120 -27.31 -11.07 13.71
CA ASP A 120 -28.41 -12.03 13.68
C ASP A 120 -28.18 -13.17 14.68
N LYS A 121 -26.95 -13.72 14.74
CA LYS A 121 -26.57 -14.73 15.74
C LYS A 121 -26.68 -14.18 17.16
N LYS A 122 -26.17 -12.97 17.41
CA LYS A 122 -26.25 -12.30 18.71
C LYS A 122 -27.69 -12.09 19.16
N GLN A 123 -28.56 -11.61 18.26
CA GLN A 123 -29.98 -11.41 18.56
C GLN A 123 -30.69 -12.73 18.82
N LYS A 124 -30.48 -13.76 17.99
CA LYS A 124 -31.05 -15.09 18.20
C LYS A 124 -30.63 -15.69 19.54
N GLN A 125 -29.35 -15.55 19.89
CA GLN A 125 -28.83 -16.01 21.17
C GLN A 125 -29.47 -15.24 22.34
N HIS A 126 -29.55 -13.91 22.24
CA HIS A 126 -30.19 -13.07 23.25
C HIS A 126 -31.65 -13.47 23.48
N LEU A 127 -32.43 -13.60 22.40
CA LEU A 127 -33.83 -14.06 22.47
C LEU A 127 -33.95 -15.45 23.12
N LYS A 128 -33.04 -16.38 22.80
CA LYS A 128 -33.00 -17.72 23.41
C LYS A 128 -32.72 -17.67 24.91
N LEU A 129 -31.78 -16.83 25.36
CA LEU A 129 -31.40 -16.72 26.78
C LEU A 129 -32.39 -15.93 27.63
N CYS A 130 -33.07 -14.96 27.03
CA CYS A 130 -34.09 -14.16 27.70
C CYS A 130 -35.43 -14.89 27.82
N LYS A 131 -35.55 -16.14 27.32
CA LYS A 131 -36.76 -16.95 27.51
C LYS A 131 -37.03 -17.16 29.00
N ARG A 132 -38.29 -16.97 29.37
CA ARG A 132 -38.79 -17.15 30.74
C ARG A 132 -39.95 -18.13 30.74
N THR A 133 -40.18 -18.79 31.86
CA THR A 133 -41.37 -19.61 32.11
C THR A 133 -42.60 -18.71 32.28
N SER A 134 -43.79 -19.30 32.29
CA SER A 134 -45.05 -18.58 32.55
C SER A 134 -45.04 -17.83 33.89
N ARG A 135 -44.27 -18.31 34.88
CA ARG A 135 -44.06 -17.64 36.18
C ARG A 135 -42.90 -16.64 36.17
N GLY A 136 -42.38 -16.31 34.99
CA GLY A 136 -41.32 -15.35 34.84
C GLY A 136 -39.97 -15.81 35.37
N GLN A 137 -39.70 -17.10 35.55
CA GLN A 137 -38.36 -17.58 35.90
C GLN A 137 -37.51 -17.78 34.63
N PRO A 138 -36.20 -17.52 34.66
CA PRO A 138 -35.33 -17.78 33.51
C PRO A 138 -35.31 -19.28 33.17
N VAL A 139 -35.32 -19.60 31.87
CA VAL A 139 -35.19 -20.99 31.41
C VAL A 139 -33.72 -21.43 31.53
N MET A 140 -33.39 -22.14 32.61
CA MET A 140 -32.02 -22.54 32.95
C MET A 140 -31.33 -23.42 31.90
N ARG A 141 -32.09 -24.22 31.14
CA ARG A 141 -31.56 -25.11 30.10
C ARG A 141 -30.64 -24.38 29.12
N HIS A 142 -31.05 -23.21 28.64
CA HIS A 142 -30.30 -22.44 27.65
C HIS A 142 -29.04 -21.80 28.25
N GLN A 143 -29.07 -21.44 29.53
CA GLN A 143 -27.92 -20.88 30.23
C GLN A 143 -26.88 -21.97 30.53
N MET A 144 -27.34 -23.17 30.91
CA MET A 144 -26.51 -24.36 31.11
C MET A 144 -25.79 -24.76 29.82
N GLU A 145 -26.50 -24.83 28.68
CA GLU A 145 -25.90 -25.10 27.36
C GLU A 145 -24.71 -24.14 27.08
N LEU A 146 -24.87 -22.83 27.31
CA LEU A 146 -23.79 -21.87 27.11
C LEU A 146 -22.63 -22.01 28.09
N LEU A 147 -22.91 -22.40 29.33
CA LEU A 147 -21.87 -22.65 30.31
C LEU A 147 -21.04 -23.86 29.92
N LEU A 148 -21.68 -24.95 29.52
CA LEU A 148 -21.02 -26.15 29.02
C LEU A 148 -20.17 -25.83 27.78
N ASP A 149 -20.70 -25.08 26.82
CA ASP A 149 -19.95 -24.63 25.65
C ASP A 149 -18.72 -23.79 26.05
N LYS A 150 -18.85 -22.92 27.05
CA LYS A 150 -17.73 -22.11 27.56
C LYS A 150 -16.66 -22.99 28.19
N ILE A 151 -17.05 -23.97 29.00
CA ILE A 151 -16.14 -24.93 29.64
C ILE A 151 -15.43 -25.78 28.57
N HIS A 152 -16.16 -26.30 27.58
CA HIS A 152 -15.56 -27.06 26.47
C HIS A 152 -14.57 -26.22 25.66
N ARG A 153 -14.86 -24.94 25.40
CA ARG A 153 -13.92 -24.03 24.71
C ARG A 153 -12.67 -23.75 25.54
N GLN A 154 -12.82 -23.60 26.86
CA GLN A 154 -11.69 -23.40 27.77
C GLN A 154 -10.83 -24.68 27.90
N LYS A 155 -11.48 -25.84 28.02
CA LYS A 155 -10.82 -27.15 28.18
C LYS A 155 -10.22 -27.67 26.87
N GLY A 156 -10.86 -27.41 25.73
CA GLY A 156 -10.35 -27.74 24.38
C GLY A 156 -9.18 -26.86 23.93
N GLY A 157 -9.03 -25.66 24.49
CA GLY A 157 -7.86 -24.80 24.24
C GLY A 157 -6.60 -25.21 25.00
N GLY A 158 -6.68 -26.18 25.92
CA GLY A 158 -5.53 -26.70 26.69
C GLY A 158 -5.19 -28.17 26.40
N SER A 159 -5.87 -28.83 25.46
CA SER A 159 -5.68 -30.26 25.14
C SER A 159 -5.21 -30.54 23.72
N SER A 160 -4.91 -29.51 22.92
CA SER A 160 -4.26 -29.66 21.60
C SER A 160 -2.74 -29.50 21.66
N SER A 161 -2.13 -29.66 22.85
CA SER A 161 -0.69 -29.63 23.09
C SER A 161 -0.28 -30.73 24.06
N SER A 162 -0.47 -31.99 23.66
CA SER A 162 0.15 -33.17 24.27
C SER A 162 0.00 -34.34 23.30
#